data_AF-A0A521YEW5-F1
#
_entry.id   AF-A0A521YEW5-F1
#
_cell.length_a   1.000
_cell.length_b   1.000
_cell.length_c   1.000
_cell.angle_alpha   90.00
_cell.angle_beta   90.00
_cell.angle_gamma   90.00
#
_symmetry.space_group_name_H-M   'P 1'
#
loop_
_entity.id
_entity.type
_entity.pdbx_description
1 polymer ?
#
loop_
_entity_poly.entity_id
_entity_poly.type
_entity_poly.pdbx_seq_one_letter_code
_entity_poly.pdbx_strand_id
1 'polypeptide(L)'
;MAASGVVLAGRSPLAGAAEYGGDCDMSWGRDSRPHKGFASTREGSGGQCTTHAARRFDTVAPEPGVNWNGHARSWLRNAAARGWMTAGDLRAARPGVVIVWGDGLDWTGPGYGNGHVAYVESVWPEGFTVSEMNWGYLCPGASRFRTSMWGIVGYTALTWEEAAQRGQYRFAGFILPERSADV
;
A
#
# COMPACT_ATOMS: atom_id res chain seq x y z
N MET A 1 48.08 30.62 42.64
CA MET A 1 47.46 31.49 41.62
C MET A 1 47.94 30.98 40.26
N ALA A 2 47.16 30.55 39.28
CA ALA A 2 45.74 30.31 39.08
C ALA A 2 45.64 29.12 38.08
N ALA A 3 44.60 28.29 38.20
CA ALA A 3 44.37 27.16 37.29
C ALA A 3 43.54 27.61 36.08
N SER A 4 44.03 27.35 34.87
CA SER A 4 43.30 27.56 33.61
C SER A 4 42.29 26.43 33.40
N GLY A 5 40.99 26.74 33.51
CA GLY A 5 39.90 25.85 33.11
C GLY A 5 39.56 26.06 31.64
N VAL A 6 39.74 25.02 30.83
CA VAL A 6 39.22 24.96 29.46
C VAL A 6 37.79 24.43 29.52
N VAL A 7 36.82 25.27 29.18
CA VAL A 7 35.42 24.88 29.03
C VAL A 7 35.24 24.29 27.62
N LEU A 8 35.11 22.97 27.55
CA LEU A 8 34.64 22.26 26.35
C LEU A 8 33.14 22.55 26.17
N ALA A 9 32.82 23.55 25.35
CA ALA A 9 31.46 23.77 24.88
C ALA A 9 31.07 22.63 23.93
N GLY A 10 30.22 21.73 24.43
CA GLY A 10 29.57 20.69 23.62
C GLY A 10 28.76 21.33 22.49
N ARG A 11 29.00 20.84 21.27
CA ARG A 11 28.14 21.13 20.11
C ARG A 11 27.07 20.06 19.98
N SER A 12 25.86 20.54 19.70
CA SER A 12 24.66 19.85 19.19
C SER A 12 23.73 19.23 20.25
N PRO A 13 22.40 19.43 20.11
CA PRO A 13 21.68 19.28 18.85
C PRO A 13 20.85 20.50 18.41
N LEU A 14 20.87 20.73 17.09
CA LEU A 14 19.72 21.04 16.24
C LEU A 14 18.56 21.78 16.93
N ALA A 15 18.74 23.08 17.13
CA ALA A 15 17.62 24.01 17.16
C ALA A 15 17.07 24.11 15.73
N GLY A 16 15.79 23.76 15.53
CA GLY A 16 15.07 24.11 14.31
C GLY A 16 14.44 22.97 13.50
N ALA A 17 14.02 21.86 14.10
CA ALA A 17 12.95 21.09 13.47
C ALA A 17 11.66 21.91 13.62
N ALA A 18 11.16 22.47 12.52
CA ALA A 18 9.84 23.09 12.50
C ALA A 18 8.83 22.08 13.06
N GLU A 19 8.16 22.44 14.15
CA GLU A 19 6.93 21.76 14.53
C GLU A 19 5.97 21.90 13.35
N TYR A 20 5.74 20.81 12.61
CA TYR A 20 4.65 20.71 11.65
C TYR A 20 3.32 20.63 12.43
N GLY A 21 3.03 21.71 13.16
CA GLY A 21 1.75 22.00 13.80
C GLY A 21 0.86 22.72 12.80
N GLY A 22 0.35 21.98 11.84
CA GLY A 22 -0.67 22.43 10.91
C GLY A 22 -1.30 21.18 10.29
N ASP A 23 -2.63 21.11 10.23
CA ASP A 23 -3.32 20.05 9.51
C ASP A 23 -2.66 19.87 8.15
N CYS A 24 -2.06 18.70 7.92
CA CYS A 24 -1.34 18.42 6.69
C CYS A 24 -2.30 18.70 5.53
N ASP A 25 -2.05 19.77 4.76
CA ASP A 25 -2.85 20.11 3.61
C ASP A 25 -2.57 19.07 2.53
N MET A 26 -3.40 18.04 2.55
CA MET A 26 -3.31 16.93 1.64
C MET A 26 -3.96 17.26 0.29
N SER A 27 -4.45 18.47 0.03
CA SER A 27 -5.16 18.79 -1.22
C SER A 27 -4.23 18.85 -2.44
N TRP A 28 -2.95 19.18 -2.23
CA TRP A 28 -1.95 19.25 -3.30
C TRP A 28 -1.50 17.87 -3.77
N GLY A 29 -1.59 17.64 -5.09
CA GLY A 29 -1.03 16.44 -5.73
C GLY A 29 -1.85 15.15 -5.63
N ARG A 30 -3.11 15.21 -5.16
CA ARG A 30 -3.98 14.03 -5.11
C ARG A 30 -4.43 13.59 -6.50
N ASP A 31 -4.09 12.36 -6.88
CA ASP A 31 -4.74 11.68 -8.00
C ASP A 31 -6.06 11.06 -7.54
N SER A 32 -7.15 11.82 -7.74
CA SER A 32 -8.51 11.40 -7.42
C SER A 32 -9.31 10.88 -8.62
N ARG A 33 -8.65 10.64 -9.76
CA ARG A 33 -9.34 10.13 -10.94
C ARG A 33 -9.85 8.71 -10.66
N PRO A 34 -11.02 8.31 -11.16
CA PRO A 34 -11.46 6.91 -11.08
C PRO A 34 -10.63 6.01 -12.01
N HIS A 35 -10.69 4.69 -11.79
CA HIS A 35 -10.17 3.68 -12.72
C HIS A 35 -11.08 2.46 -12.71
N LYS A 36 -11.71 2.13 -13.84
CA LYS A 36 -12.59 0.95 -14.01
C LYS A 36 -13.59 0.72 -12.86
N GLY A 37 -14.26 1.79 -12.40
CA GLY A 37 -15.23 1.71 -11.30
C GLY A 37 -14.63 1.74 -9.89
N PHE A 38 -13.30 1.69 -9.75
CA PHE A 38 -12.61 1.96 -8.49
C PHE A 38 -12.51 3.47 -8.22
N ALA A 39 -13.64 4.03 -7.79
CA ALA A 39 -13.75 5.26 -7.03
C ALA A 39 -14.97 5.10 -6.12
N SER A 40 -14.93 5.64 -4.90
CA SER A 40 -16.19 5.80 -4.18
C SER A 40 -17.04 6.84 -4.94
N THR A 41 -18.36 6.79 -4.86
CA THR A 41 -19.22 7.75 -5.56
C THR A 41 -19.13 9.20 -5.02
N ARG A 42 -18.16 9.49 -4.16
CA ARG A 42 -17.90 10.82 -3.60
C ARG A 42 -16.77 11.51 -4.37
N GLU A 43 -16.98 12.76 -4.76
CA GLU A 43 -15.91 13.62 -5.27
C GLU A 43 -14.73 13.64 -4.27
N GLY A 44 -13.51 13.36 -4.77
CA GLY A 44 -12.32 13.19 -3.92
C GLY A 44 -12.05 11.77 -3.39
N SER A 45 -12.75 10.75 -3.90
CA SER A 45 -12.60 9.35 -3.49
C SER A 45 -11.69 8.48 -4.37
N GLY A 46 -11.30 8.94 -5.57
CA GLY A 46 -10.14 8.37 -6.22
C GLY A 46 -8.95 8.57 -5.27
N GLY A 47 -8.10 7.57 -5.20
CA GLY A 47 -7.12 7.52 -4.13
C GLY A 47 -7.23 6.36 -3.18
N GLN A 48 -8.13 5.40 -3.43
CA GLN A 48 -8.14 4.14 -2.72
C GLN A 48 -6.93 3.30 -3.13
N CYS A 49 -6.50 2.39 -2.24
CA CYS A 49 -5.49 1.39 -2.56
C CYS A 49 -5.83 0.58 -3.83
N THR A 50 -7.11 0.24 -3.98
CA THR A 50 -7.66 -0.46 -5.15
C THR A 50 -7.49 0.32 -6.46
N THR A 51 -7.66 1.64 -6.43
CA THR A 51 -7.56 2.48 -7.64
C THR A 51 -6.13 2.46 -8.19
N HIS A 52 -5.13 2.63 -7.32
CA HIS A 52 -3.73 2.60 -7.74
C HIS A 52 -3.27 1.21 -8.18
N ALA A 53 -3.58 0.18 -7.38
CA ALA A 53 -3.21 -1.19 -7.71
C ALA A 53 -3.78 -1.63 -9.07
N ALA A 54 -5.05 -1.29 -9.36
CA ALA A 54 -5.65 -1.61 -10.65
C ALA A 54 -4.97 -0.89 -11.82
N ARG A 55 -4.62 0.39 -11.66
CA ARG A 55 -3.89 1.14 -12.70
C ARG A 55 -2.54 0.52 -13.00
N ARG A 56 -1.76 0.20 -11.97
CA ARG A 56 -0.43 -0.38 -12.15
C ARG A 56 -0.53 -1.77 -12.76
N PHE A 57 -1.46 -2.60 -12.30
CA PHE A 57 -1.70 -3.93 -12.86
C PHE A 57 -2.04 -3.87 -14.36
N ASP A 58 -2.93 -2.95 -14.76
CA ASP A 58 -3.32 -2.77 -16.17
C ASP A 58 -2.16 -2.31 -17.08
N THR A 59 -1.03 -1.84 -16.54
CA THR A 59 0.15 -1.51 -17.36
C THR A 59 0.95 -2.73 -17.81
N VAL A 60 0.74 -3.89 -17.18
CA VAL A 60 1.50 -5.13 -17.45
C VAL A 60 0.61 -6.33 -17.77
N ALA A 61 -0.65 -6.30 -17.34
CA ALA A 61 -1.61 -7.37 -17.61
C ALA A 61 -2.14 -7.30 -19.05
N PRO A 62 -2.40 -8.44 -19.71
CA PRO A 62 -3.10 -8.46 -20.99
C PRO A 62 -4.54 -7.94 -20.82
N GLU A 63 -5.15 -7.50 -21.92
CA GLU A 63 -6.58 -7.17 -21.93
C GLU A 63 -7.43 -8.35 -21.40
N PRO A 64 -8.45 -8.10 -20.57
CA PRO A 64 -9.06 -6.80 -20.27
C PRO A 64 -8.42 -6.05 -19.08
N GLY A 65 -7.28 -6.51 -18.56
CA GLY A 65 -6.75 -6.07 -17.27
C GLY A 65 -7.75 -6.32 -16.13
N VAL A 66 -7.71 -5.48 -15.10
CA VAL A 66 -8.65 -5.57 -13.98
C VAL A 66 -10.08 -5.51 -14.47
N ASN A 67 -10.82 -6.59 -14.23
CA ASN A 67 -12.23 -6.71 -14.60
C ASN A 67 -13.10 -7.19 -13.43
N TRP A 68 -12.55 -7.33 -12.22
CA TRP A 68 -13.27 -7.61 -10.98
C TRP A 68 -13.58 -6.32 -10.20
N ASN A 69 -14.34 -6.41 -9.12
CA ASN A 69 -14.74 -5.27 -8.29
C ASN A 69 -14.72 -5.63 -6.79
N GLY A 70 -14.97 -4.66 -5.92
CA GLY A 70 -15.15 -4.84 -4.47
C GLY A 70 -13.99 -4.33 -3.62
N HIS A 71 -14.10 -4.53 -2.30
CA HIS A 71 -13.08 -4.15 -1.34
C HIS A 71 -11.80 -4.96 -1.51
N ALA A 72 -10.65 -4.37 -1.14
CA ALA A 72 -9.33 -5.00 -1.21
C ALA A 72 -9.29 -6.43 -0.65
N ARG A 73 -9.92 -6.68 0.52
CA ARG A 73 -9.99 -8.02 1.14
C ARG A 73 -10.57 -9.11 0.24
N SER A 74 -11.43 -8.74 -0.72
CA SER A 74 -12.12 -9.67 -1.62
C SER A 74 -11.46 -9.82 -2.99
N TRP A 75 -10.40 -9.04 -3.26
CA TRP A 75 -9.79 -8.98 -4.59
C TRP A 75 -9.20 -10.29 -5.06
N LEU A 76 -8.54 -11.04 -4.16
CA LEU A 76 -7.94 -12.33 -4.52
C LEU A 76 -8.99 -13.30 -5.08
N ARG A 77 -10.09 -13.49 -4.34
CA ARG A 77 -11.22 -14.33 -4.76
C ARG A 77 -11.89 -13.80 -6.02
N ASN A 78 -12.15 -12.50 -6.08
CA ASN A 78 -12.89 -11.92 -7.20
C ASN A 78 -12.05 -11.93 -8.49
N ALA A 79 -10.72 -11.77 -8.42
CA ALA A 79 -9.82 -11.90 -9.55
C ALA A 79 -9.74 -13.36 -10.05
N ALA A 80 -9.60 -14.33 -9.12
CA ALA A 80 -9.65 -15.75 -9.45
C ALA A 80 -10.97 -16.13 -10.15
N ALA A 81 -12.11 -15.65 -9.64
CA ALA A 81 -13.43 -15.84 -10.25
C ALA A 81 -13.57 -15.20 -11.65
N ARG A 82 -12.63 -14.34 -12.06
CA ARG A 82 -12.55 -13.77 -13.41
C ARG A 82 -11.45 -14.40 -14.27
N GLY A 83 -10.84 -15.49 -13.82
CA GLY A 83 -9.84 -16.25 -14.56
C GLY A 83 -8.42 -15.67 -14.49
N TRP A 84 -8.12 -14.86 -13.48
CA TRP A 84 -6.74 -14.43 -13.20
C TRP A 84 -6.03 -15.45 -12.32
N MET A 85 -4.75 -15.67 -12.58
CA MET A 85 -3.93 -16.50 -11.70
C MET A 85 -3.77 -15.82 -10.33
N THR A 86 -3.71 -16.65 -9.29
CA THR A 86 -3.43 -16.20 -7.93
C THR A 86 -2.40 -17.09 -7.26
N ALA A 87 -1.56 -16.53 -6.39
CA ALA A 87 -0.58 -17.29 -5.63
C ALA A 87 -0.77 -17.07 -4.12
N GLY A 88 -0.83 -18.15 -3.35
CA GLY A 88 -0.96 -18.13 -1.89
C GLY A 88 0.37 -18.13 -1.12
N ASP A 89 1.50 -18.11 -1.82
CA ASP A 89 2.84 -18.07 -1.23
C ASP A 89 3.45 -16.67 -1.36
N LEU A 90 3.94 -16.11 -0.25
CA LEU A 90 4.68 -14.84 -0.23
C LEU A 90 5.91 -14.84 -1.15
N ARG A 91 6.53 -16.00 -1.35
CA ARG A 91 7.69 -16.14 -2.23
C ARG A 91 7.36 -16.05 -3.72
N ALA A 92 6.08 -16.03 -4.08
CA ALA A 92 5.64 -15.73 -5.45
C ALA A 92 5.76 -14.24 -5.82
N ALA A 93 6.18 -13.38 -4.89
CA ALA A 93 6.41 -11.95 -5.13
C ALA A 93 7.36 -11.74 -6.33
N ARG A 94 6.91 -10.93 -7.29
CA ARG A 94 7.70 -10.42 -8.42
C ARG A 94 7.16 -9.08 -8.88
N PRO A 95 7.94 -8.22 -9.54
CA PRO A 95 7.41 -7.00 -10.13
C PRO A 95 6.21 -7.31 -11.03
N GLY A 96 5.14 -6.51 -10.94
CA GLY A 96 3.94 -6.72 -11.76
C GLY A 96 2.75 -7.34 -11.05
N VAL A 97 2.96 -8.01 -9.91
CA VAL A 97 1.85 -8.62 -9.17
C VAL A 97 1.20 -7.64 -8.20
N VAL A 98 -0.06 -7.88 -7.87
CA VAL A 98 -0.76 -7.16 -6.80
C VAL A 98 -0.76 -8.03 -5.55
N ILE A 99 -0.23 -7.52 -4.45
CA ILE A 99 -0.37 -8.14 -3.13
C ILE A 99 -1.72 -7.79 -2.52
N VAL A 100 -2.34 -8.79 -1.88
CA VAL A 100 -3.59 -8.64 -1.15
C VAL A 100 -3.36 -8.94 0.32
N TRP A 101 -3.80 -8.02 1.17
CA TRP A 101 -3.94 -8.24 2.60
C TRP A 101 -5.41 -8.21 3.00
N GLY A 102 -5.84 -9.21 3.75
CA GLY A 102 -7.22 -9.35 4.19
C GLY A 102 -7.56 -10.80 4.44
N ASP A 103 -8.73 -11.19 3.95
CA ASP A 103 -9.43 -12.37 4.40
C ASP A 103 -9.07 -13.65 3.58
N GLY A 104 -8.31 -13.56 2.49
CA GLY A 104 -7.92 -14.74 1.70
C GLY A 104 -9.05 -15.32 0.84
N LEU A 105 -8.80 -16.48 0.22
CA LEU A 105 -9.79 -17.20 -0.59
C LEU A 105 -10.86 -17.93 0.26
N ASP A 106 -10.46 -18.42 1.43
CA ASP A 106 -11.26 -19.35 2.25
C ASP A 106 -12.16 -18.67 3.29
N TRP A 107 -12.16 -17.34 3.38
CA TRP A 107 -12.88 -16.65 4.44
C TRP A 107 -14.36 -16.42 4.16
N THR A 108 -15.17 -16.81 5.15
CA THR A 108 -16.63 -16.72 5.14
C THR A 108 -17.21 -15.99 6.37
N GLY A 109 -16.35 -15.41 7.22
CA GLY A 109 -16.76 -14.75 8.48
C GLY A 109 -17.05 -13.24 8.36
N PRO A 110 -17.52 -12.58 9.44
CA PRO A 110 -17.67 -11.13 9.50
C PRO A 110 -16.28 -10.48 9.52
N GLY A 111 -15.74 -10.17 8.34
CA GLY A 111 -14.36 -9.69 8.22
C GLY A 111 -14.13 -8.33 8.90
N TYR A 112 -12.95 -8.17 9.51
CA TYR A 112 -12.51 -6.89 10.04
C TYR A 112 -11.99 -6.00 8.90
N GLY A 113 -12.62 -4.85 8.68
CA GLY A 113 -12.15 -3.83 7.72
C GLY A 113 -12.28 -4.17 6.23
N ASN A 114 -11.78 -3.29 5.36
CA ASN A 114 -11.88 -3.41 3.90
C ASN A 114 -10.70 -4.18 3.27
N GLY A 115 -9.73 -4.62 4.08
CA GLY A 115 -8.43 -5.13 3.61
C GLY A 115 -7.55 -4.03 3.00
N HIS A 116 -6.46 -4.44 2.38
CA HIS A 116 -5.55 -3.56 1.66
C HIS A 116 -4.92 -4.26 0.45
N VAL A 117 -4.59 -3.51 -0.59
CA VAL A 117 -3.88 -4.01 -1.78
C VAL A 117 -2.80 -3.04 -2.19
N ALA A 118 -1.72 -3.56 -2.75
CA ALA A 118 -0.64 -2.75 -3.30
C ALA A 118 -0.02 -3.43 -4.52
N TYR A 119 0.68 -2.66 -5.34
CA TYR A 119 1.39 -3.20 -6.51
C TYR A 119 2.87 -3.42 -6.16
N VAL A 120 3.41 -4.59 -6.50
CA VAL A 120 4.83 -4.92 -6.26
C VAL A 120 5.68 -4.29 -7.37
N GLU A 121 6.56 -3.36 -6.97
CA GLU A 121 7.44 -2.62 -7.88
C GLU A 121 8.80 -3.33 -8.06
N SER A 122 9.38 -3.84 -6.98
CA SER A 122 10.69 -4.53 -7.00
C SER A 122 10.80 -5.56 -5.89
N VAL A 123 11.66 -6.57 -6.05
CA VAL A 123 11.90 -7.65 -5.07
C VAL A 123 13.40 -7.80 -4.82
N TRP A 124 13.78 -8.11 -3.59
CA TRP A 124 15.15 -8.39 -3.15
C TRP A 124 15.15 -9.56 -2.13
N PRO A 125 16.31 -10.09 -1.72
CA PRO A 125 16.36 -11.31 -0.91
C PRO A 125 15.57 -11.24 0.40
N GLU A 126 15.51 -10.06 1.03
CA GLU A 126 14.86 -9.82 2.32
C GLU A 126 13.40 -9.36 2.21
N GLY A 127 12.90 -9.03 1.00
CA GLY A 127 11.56 -8.47 0.84
C GLY A 127 11.27 -7.83 -0.52
N PHE A 128 10.40 -6.82 -0.53
CA PHE A 128 9.97 -6.13 -1.76
C PHE A 128 9.42 -4.72 -1.50
N THR A 129 9.45 -3.88 -2.53
CA THR A 129 8.87 -2.53 -2.50
C THR A 129 7.50 -2.61 -3.13
N VAL A 130 6.52 -2.02 -2.45
CA VAL A 130 5.20 -1.80 -3.01
C VAL A 130 4.95 -0.33 -3.29
N SER A 131 4.17 -0.04 -4.31
CA SER A 131 3.50 1.25 -4.47
C SER A 131 2.03 1.12 -4.08
N GLU A 132 1.57 2.04 -3.23
CA GLU A 132 0.26 1.96 -2.60
C GLU A 132 -0.34 3.35 -2.40
N MET A 133 -1.66 3.43 -2.40
CA MET A 133 -2.39 4.62 -1.94
C MET A 133 -3.11 4.30 -0.64
N ASN A 134 -3.42 5.35 0.12
CA ASN A 134 -4.27 5.25 1.30
C ASN A 134 -3.72 4.34 2.42
N TRP A 135 -2.40 4.25 2.55
CA TRP A 135 -1.76 3.45 3.58
C TRP A 135 -0.47 4.12 4.06
N GLY A 136 -0.51 4.72 5.25
CA GLY A 136 0.67 5.38 5.82
C GLY A 136 0.36 6.46 6.84
N TYR A 137 1.39 7.23 7.15
CA TYR A 137 1.28 8.45 7.94
C TYR A 137 1.00 9.62 7.00
N LEU A 138 0.05 10.47 7.36
CA LEU A 138 -0.37 11.62 6.55
C LEU A 138 0.81 12.50 6.08
N CYS A 139 1.86 12.61 6.90
CA CYS A 139 3.02 13.47 6.70
C CYS A 139 4.15 13.03 7.64
N PRO A 140 5.42 13.37 7.34
CA PRO A 140 6.54 13.15 8.24
C PRO A 140 6.26 13.77 9.63
N GLY A 141 6.40 12.97 10.69
CA GLY A 141 6.13 13.41 12.07
C GLY A 141 4.68 13.23 12.53
N ALA A 142 3.75 12.77 11.68
CA ALA A 142 2.40 12.45 12.13
C ALA A 142 2.42 11.27 13.11
N SER A 143 1.82 11.45 14.29
CA SER A 143 1.80 10.46 15.37
C SER A 143 0.76 9.35 15.19
N ARG A 144 -0.08 9.44 14.14
CA ARG A 144 -1.19 8.50 13.90
C ARG A 144 -1.12 7.96 12.48
N PHE A 145 -0.97 6.65 12.37
CA PHE A 145 -1.22 5.92 11.13
C PHE A 145 -2.69 6.11 10.72
N ARG A 146 -2.94 6.45 9.46
CA ARG A 146 -4.31 6.56 8.94
C ARG A 146 -4.40 6.05 7.51
N THR A 147 -5.46 5.30 7.23
CA THR A 147 -5.97 5.10 5.87
C THR A 147 -6.66 6.39 5.40
N SER A 148 -5.88 7.46 5.20
CA SER A 148 -6.38 8.75 4.73
C SER A 148 -5.44 9.48 3.77
N MET A 149 -4.41 8.81 3.26
CA MET A 149 -3.54 9.31 2.18
C MET A 149 -4.23 9.14 0.81
N TRP A 150 -5.44 9.67 0.70
CA TRP A 150 -6.25 9.55 -0.51
C TRP A 150 -5.55 10.24 -1.68
N GLY A 151 -5.26 9.49 -2.74
CA GLY A 151 -4.76 10.02 -4.01
C GLY A 151 -3.25 10.26 -4.01
N ILE A 152 -2.55 9.92 -2.93
CA ILE A 152 -1.10 10.01 -2.83
C ILE A 152 -0.53 8.61 -2.91
N VAL A 153 0.37 8.40 -3.87
CA VAL A 153 1.12 7.15 -4.00
C VAL A 153 2.32 7.21 -3.08
N GLY A 154 2.34 6.32 -2.09
CA GLY A 154 3.51 6.02 -1.28
C GLY A 154 4.28 4.81 -1.84
N TYR A 155 5.57 4.77 -1.55
CA TYR A 155 6.41 3.60 -1.78
C TYR A 155 6.87 3.07 -0.43
N THR A 156 6.62 1.80 -0.16
CA THR A 156 7.04 1.16 1.08
C THR A 156 7.91 -0.04 0.78
N ALA A 157 9.09 -0.09 1.39
CA ALA A 157 9.88 -1.32 1.47
C ALA A 157 9.32 -2.20 2.58
N LEU A 158 9.07 -3.47 2.28
CA LEU A 158 8.55 -4.47 3.20
C LEU A 158 9.52 -5.63 3.27
N THR A 159 9.89 -6.02 4.49
CA THR A 159 10.47 -7.35 4.74
C THR A 159 9.42 -8.44 4.54
N TRP A 160 9.85 -9.70 4.40
CA TRP A 160 8.93 -10.84 4.34
C TRP A 160 7.98 -10.93 5.55
N GLU A 161 8.47 -10.57 6.74
CA GLU A 161 7.66 -10.56 7.97
C GLU A 161 6.57 -9.48 7.93
N GLU A 162 6.94 -8.25 7.55
CA GLU A 162 5.98 -7.14 7.39
C GLU A 162 4.99 -7.39 6.25
N ALA A 163 5.42 -8.09 5.20
CA ALA A 163 4.55 -8.52 4.12
C ALA A 163 3.56 -9.60 4.58
N ALA A 164 3.95 -10.49 5.49
CA ALA A 164 3.04 -11.48 6.06
C ALA A 164 1.93 -10.86 6.91
N GLN A 165 2.24 -9.77 7.62
CA GLN A 165 1.29 -9.05 8.47
C GLN A 165 1.44 -7.53 8.29
N ARG A 166 0.50 -6.93 7.55
CA ARG A 166 0.44 -5.49 7.30
C ARG A 166 -0.56 -4.82 8.25
N GLY A 167 -0.06 -4.34 9.38
CA GLY A 167 -0.91 -3.78 10.44
C GLY A 167 -1.85 -4.85 11.00
N GLN A 168 -3.16 -4.66 10.85
CA GLN A 168 -4.17 -5.64 11.28
C GLN A 168 -4.50 -6.71 10.23
N TYR A 169 -4.01 -6.56 8.99
CA TYR A 169 -4.34 -7.49 7.90
C TYR A 169 -3.23 -8.49 7.64
N ARG A 170 -3.62 -9.75 7.44
CA ARG A 170 -2.72 -10.84 7.04
C ARG A 170 -2.58 -10.90 5.53
N PHE A 171 -1.43 -11.38 5.07
CA PHE A 171 -1.25 -11.74 3.67
C PHE A 171 -2.32 -12.75 3.25
N ALA A 172 -3.02 -12.42 2.18
CA ALA A 172 -4.04 -13.26 1.57
C ALA A 172 -3.49 -14.00 0.34
N GLY A 173 -2.64 -13.33 -0.44
CA GLY A 173 -2.12 -13.85 -1.69
C GLY A 173 -1.68 -12.74 -2.65
N PHE A 174 -1.22 -13.16 -3.83
CA PHE A 174 -0.96 -12.29 -4.97
C PHE A 174 -1.95 -12.53 -6.09
N ILE A 175 -2.29 -11.46 -6.82
CA ILE A 175 -2.95 -11.52 -8.12
C ILE A 175 -1.88 -11.31 -9.19
N LEU A 176 -1.84 -12.23 -10.12
CA LEU A 176 -0.81 -12.37 -11.14
C LEU A 176 -1.32 -11.78 -12.47
N PRO A 177 -0.48 -11.10 -13.28
CA PRO A 177 -0.87 -10.59 -14.59
C PRO A 177 -1.08 -11.69 -15.65
N GLU A 178 -1.01 -12.96 -15.25
CA GLU A 178 -1.29 -14.11 -16.09
C GLU A 178 -2.73 -14.62 -15.90
N ARG A 179 -3.28 -15.19 -16.98
CA ARG A 179 -4.61 -15.80 -17.00
C ARG A 179 -4.51 -17.27 -16.58
N SER A 180 -5.50 -17.75 -15.84
CA SER A 180 -5.66 -19.19 -15.61
C SER A 180 -6.02 -19.87 -16.93
N ALA A 181 -5.43 -21.03 -17.21
CA ALA A 181 -5.73 -21.79 -18.42
C ALA A 181 -7.14 -22.43 -18.41
N ASP A 182 -7.77 -22.49 -17.23
CA ASP A 182 -9.00 -23.26 -16.98
C ASP A 182 -10.28 -22.42 -16.97
N VAL A 183 -10.27 -21.17 -17.49
CA VAL A 183 -11.42 -20.24 -17.49
C VAL A 183 -11.66 -19.59 -18.85
#